data_AF-U2T370-F1
#
_entry.id   AF-U2T370-F1
#
_cell.length_a   1.000
_cell.length_b   1.000
_cell.length_c   1.000
_cell.angle_alpha   90.00
_cell.angle_beta   90.00
_cell.angle_gamma   90.00
#
_symmetry.space_group_name_H-M   'P 1'
#
loop_
_entity.id
_entity.type
_entity.pdbx_description
1 polymer ?
#
loop_
_entity_poly.entity_id
_entity_poly.type
_entity_poly.pdbx_seq_one_letter_code
_entity_poly.pdbx_strand_id
1 'polypeptide(L)'
;LDELRPGRTARSRDDDAGARLRIGPEDDVPHIRDALVRAAFAVGLLPSQLPVDGSTTASLASVLADGDLLLCTEGEARELGLHWRRFIGFGVARGFALVGDSENDVATVVNAVGDELAAALGAHVRVSGDGMEADPDA
;
A
#
# COMPACT_ATOMS: atom_id res chain seq x y z
N LEU A 1 2.35 13.52 2.24
CA LEU A 1 2.55 13.92 0.83
C LEU A 1 3.23 15.28 0.70
N ASP A 2 2.98 16.24 1.60
CA ASP A 2 3.61 17.57 1.55
C ASP A 2 5.15 17.54 1.53
N GLU A 3 5.76 16.55 2.18
CA GLU A 3 7.23 16.35 2.20
C GLU A 3 7.83 15.98 0.83
N LEU A 4 7.01 15.51 -0.11
CA LEU A 4 7.44 15.17 -1.48
C LEU A 4 7.43 16.39 -2.43
N ARG A 5 6.99 17.56 -1.95
CA ARG A 5 6.86 18.74 -2.79
C ARG A 5 8.24 19.23 -3.24
N PRO A 6 8.46 19.49 -4.54
CA PRO A 6 9.73 20.03 -5.01
C PRO A 6 10.00 21.40 -4.37
N GLY A 7 11.12 21.51 -3.66
CA GLY A 7 11.60 22.76 -3.06
C GLY A 7 12.28 23.66 -4.09
N ARG A 8 12.26 24.98 -3.89
CA ARG A 8 12.85 25.98 -4.79
C ARG A 8 14.39 26.04 -4.74
N THR A 9 15.03 25.30 -3.84
CA THR A 9 16.48 25.11 -3.87
C THR A 9 16.79 24.07 -4.93
N ALA A 10 17.57 24.45 -5.94
CA ALA A 10 18.10 23.54 -6.95
C ALA A 10 18.91 22.45 -6.22
N ARG A 11 18.24 21.33 -6.05
CA ARG A 11 18.71 20.11 -5.42
C ARG A 11 19.47 19.34 -6.49
N SER A 12 20.65 18.83 -6.15
CA SER A 12 21.46 17.99 -7.05
C SER A 12 20.63 16.76 -7.46
N ARG A 13 21.02 16.02 -8.51
CA ARG A 13 20.36 14.74 -8.84
C ARG A 13 20.38 13.73 -7.68
N ASP A 14 21.30 13.91 -6.73
CA ASP A 14 21.37 13.18 -5.44
C ASP A 14 20.32 13.63 -4.41
N ASP A 15 19.81 14.87 -4.52
CA ASP A 15 18.81 15.43 -3.60
C ASP A 15 17.36 15.24 -4.11
N ASP A 16 17.18 14.82 -5.37
CA ASP A 16 15.91 14.32 -5.92
C ASP A 16 15.65 12.86 -5.53
N ALA A 17 16.66 12.19 -4.95
CA ALA A 17 16.49 10.88 -4.35
C ALA A 17 15.44 10.95 -3.22
N GLY A 18 14.34 10.21 -3.36
CA GLY A 18 13.23 10.29 -2.40
C GLY A 18 12.12 11.29 -2.74
N ALA A 19 12.09 11.83 -3.95
CA ALA A 19 11.01 12.72 -4.40
C ALA A 19 9.82 11.99 -5.05
N ARG A 20 9.81 10.64 -5.05
CA ARG A 20 8.72 9.83 -5.60
C ARG A 20 8.19 8.85 -4.58
N LEU A 21 6.88 8.63 -4.62
CA LEU A 21 6.20 7.56 -3.91
C LEU A 21 5.80 6.50 -4.94
N ARG A 22 6.52 5.38 -4.92
CA ARG A 22 6.33 4.23 -5.79
C ARG A 22 5.12 3.42 -5.37
N ILE A 23 4.31 3.04 -6.34
CA ILE A 23 3.17 2.14 -6.16
C ILE A 23 3.56 0.81 -6.78
N GLY A 24 3.67 -0.22 -5.94
CA GLY A 24 3.93 -1.58 -6.39
C GLY A 24 2.71 -2.22 -7.05
N PRO A 25 2.87 -3.37 -7.72
CA PRO A 25 1.78 -4.04 -8.44
C PRO A 25 0.61 -4.45 -7.53
N GLU A 26 0.87 -4.73 -6.26
CA GLU A 26 -0.16 -5.11 -5.29
C GLU A 26 -1.08 -3.95 -4.90
N ASP A 27 -0.55 -2.73 -4.88
CA ASP A 27 -1.29 -1.52 -4.54
C ASP A 27 -1.76 -0.75 -5.79
N ASP A 28 -1.47 -1.24 -6.99
CA ASP A 28 -1.95 -0.69 -8.27
C ASP A 28 -3.42 -1.05 -8.54
N VAL A 29 -4.28 -0.67 -7.60
CA VAL A 29 -5.73 -0.84 -7.70
C VAL A 29 -6.40 0.53 -7.78
N PRO A 30 -7.51 0.69 -8.55
CA PRO A 30 -8.10 2.00 -8.81
C PRO A 30 -8.42 2.82 -7.55
N HIS A 31 -8.97 2.17 -6.52
CA HIS A 31 -9.38 2.85 -5.29
C HIS A 31 -8.20 3.40 -4.46
N ILE A 32 -7.00 2.82 -4.61
CA ILE A 32 -5.77 3.33 -3.99
C ILE A 32 -5.11 4.35 -4.91
N ARG A 33 -4.82 3.96 -6.16
CA ARG A 33 -4.14 4.81 -7.13
C ARG A 33 -4.84 6.12 -7.36
N ASP A 34 -6.15 6.10 -7.62
CA ASP A 34 -6.89 7.32 -7.94
C ASP A 34 -7.00 8.25 -6.73
N ALA A 35 -7.08 7.69 -5.52
CA ALA A 35 -7.12 8.47 -4.30
C ALA A 35 -5.76 9.13 -4.01
N LEU A 36 -4.65 8.41 -4.22
CA LEU A 36 -3.31 8.97 -4.13
C LEU A 36 -3.06 10.05 -5.17
N VAL A 37 -3.47 9.85 -6.41
CA VAL A 37 -3.36 10.86 -7.48
C VAL A 37 -4.15 12.12 -7.12
N ARG A 38 -5.38 11.98 -6.59
CA ARG A 38 -6.17 13.13 -6.13
C ARG A 38 -5.49 13.87 -4.97
N ALA A 39 -4.98 13.14 -3.98
CA ALA A 39 -4.29 13.73 -2.84
C ALA A 39 -2.99 14.43 -3.24
N ALA A 40 -2.23 13.82 -4.16
CA ALA A 40 -1.01 14.38 -4.72
C ALA A 40 -1.28 15.66 -5.52
N PHE A 41 -2.33 15.67 -6.35
CA PHE A 41 -2.76 16.85 -7.07
C PHE A 41 -3.12 18.01 -6.13
N ALA A 42 -3.83 17.72 -5.03
CA ALA A 42 -4.24 18.74 -4.06
C ALA A 42 -3.06 19.47 -3.39
N VAL A 43 -1.91 18.80 -3.27
CA VAL A 43 -0.68 19.39 -2.69
C VAL A 43 0.35 19.82 -3.76
N GLY A 44 -0.02 19.71 -5.05
CA GLY A 44 0.78 20.18 -6.18
C GLY A 44 1.92 19.25 -6.62
N LEU A 45 1.80 17.94 -6.37
CA LEU A 45 2.74 16.95 -6.91
C LEU A 45 2.41 16.61 -8.37
N LEU A 46 3.44 16.21 -9.11
CA LEU A 46 3.30 15.76 -10.49
C LEU A 46 2.92 14.26 -10.54
N PRO A 47 2.16 13.82 -11.55
CA PRO A 47 1.88 12.39 -11.74
C PRO A 47 3.15 11.53 -11.85
N SER A 48 4.24 12.07 -12.40
CA SER A 48 5.54 11.39 -12.48
C SER A 48 6.21 11.14 -11.13
N GLN A 49 5.72 11.77 -10.05
CA GLN A 49 6.16 11.51 -8.67
C GLN A 49 5.40 10.34 -8.02
N LEU A 50 4.42 9.76 -8.72
CA LEU A 50 3.70 8.55 -8.33
C LEU A 50 3.87 7.44 -9.38
N PRO A 51 5.11 6.97 -9.63
CA PRO A 51 5.32 5.89 -10.58
C PRO A 51 4.62 4.60 -10.11
N VAL A 52 3.98 3.92 -11.06
CA VAL A 52 3.49 2.55 -10.88
C VAL A 52 4.52 1.61 -11.48
N ASP A 53 5.06 0.71 -10.67
CA ASP A 53 6.04 -0.26 -11.11
C ASP A 53 5.37 -1.60 -11.43
N GLY A 54 5.84 -2.28 -12.48
CA GLY A 54 5.28 -3.58 -12.89
C GLY A 54 5.70 -4.77 -12.01
N SER A 55 6.57 -4.57 -11.02
CA SER A 55 6.97 -5.64 -10.09
C SER A 55 7.52 -5.06 -8.78
N THR A 56 7.34 -5.80 -7.68
CA THR A 56 7.91 -5.44 -6.37
C THR A 56 9.44 -5.31 -6.44
N THR A 57 10.12 -6.15 -7.22
CA THR A 57 11.57 -6.08 -7.42
C THR A 57 12.00 -4.76 -8.08
N ALA A 58 11.25 -4.29 -9.08
CA ALA A 58 11.55 -3.00 -9.73
C ALA A 58 11.32 -1.82 -8.78
N SER A 59 10.27 -1.88 -7.95
CA SER A 59 10.04 -0.89 -6.90
C SER A 59 11.20 -0.84 -5.91
N LEU A 60 11.59 -2.00 -5.37
CA LEU A 60 12.67 -2.09 -4.40
C LEU A 60 14.01 -1.62 -4.98
N ALA A 61 14.33 -2.00 -6.22
CA ALA A 61 15.54 -1.55 -6.89
C ALA A 61 15.60 -0.02 -6.99
N SER A 62 14.46 0.62 -7.29
CA SER A 62 14.38 2.08 -7.36
C SER A 62 14.49 2.75 -5.99
N VAL A 63 13.89 2.16 -4.94
CA VAL A 63 14.05 2.64 -3.56
C VAL A 63 15.52 2.61 -3.13
N LEU A 64 16.22 1.51 -3.43
CA LEU A 64 17.60 1.32 -3.02
C LEU A 64 18.60 2.13 -3.85
N ALA A 65 18.35 2.28 -5.16
CA ALA A 65 19.24 2.98 -6.07
C ALA A 65 18.99 4.50 -6.10
N ASP A 66 17.72 4.90 -6.12
CA ASP A 66 17.30 6.28 -6.30
C ASP A 66 16.77 6.90 -4.99
N GLY A 67 16.78 6.19 -3.86
CA GLY A 67 16.27 6.70 -2.58
C GLY A 67 14.77 6.97 -2.54
N ASP A 68 14.01 6.52 -3.54
CA ASP A 68 12.56 6.70 -3.62
C ASP A 68 11.81 6.07 -2.43
N LEU A 69 10.58 6.52 -2.17
CA LEU A 69 9.70 5.90 -1.18
C LEU A 69 8.85 4.81 -1.82
N LEU A 70 8.54 3.76 -1.05
CA LEU A 70 7.59 2.71 -1.44
C LEU A 70 6.32 2.81 -0.61
N LEU A 71 5.16 2.84 -1.27
CA LEU A 71 3.89 2.56 -0.62
C LEU A 71 3.88 1.07 -0.24
N CYS A 72 3.95 0.79 1.06
CA CYS A 72 3.93 -0.57 1.59
C CYS A 72 3.38 -0.59 3.01
N THR A 73 2.98 -1.77 3.46
CA THR A 73 2.65 -2.04 4.86
C THR A 73 3.90 -2.01 5.75
N GLU A 74 3.71 -1.87 7.07
CA GLU A 74 4.81 -1.99 8.03
C GLU A 74 5.46 -3.39 8.01
N GLY A 75 4.65 -4.43 7.77
CA GLY A 75 5.10 -5.81 7.62
C GLY A 75 6.09 -5.96 6.48
N GLU A 76 5.69 -5.53 5.27
CA GLU A 76 6.55 -5.58 4.08
C GLU A 76 7.82 -4.75 4.25
N ALA A 77 7.74 -3.55 4.83
CA ALA A 77 8.93 -2.74 5.07
C ALA A 77 9.96 -3.50 5.94
N ARG A 78 9.50 -4.23 6.96
CA ARG A 78 10.36 -5.06 7.81
C ARG A 78 10.96 -6.24 7.04
N GLU A 79 10.16 -6.92 6.22
CA GLU A 79 10.62 -8.05 5.39
C GLU A 79 11.66 -7.64 4.35
N LEU A 80 11.46 -6.46 3.76
CA LEU A 80 12.36 -5.88 2.76
C LEU A 80 13.58 -5.16 3.38
N GLY A 81 13.64 -5.05 4.72
CA GLY A 81 14.73 -4.35 5.43
C GLY A 81 14.73 -2.84 5.23
N LEU A 82 13.58 -2.23 4.96
CA LEU A 82 13.39 -0.81 4.73
C LEU A 82 13.03 -0.05 6.01
N HIS A 83 13.37 1.24 6.05
CA HIS A 83 12.88 2.13 7.11
C HIS A 83 11.41 2.45 6.90
N TRP A 84 10.57 2.13 7.89
CA TRP A 84 9.15 2.40 7.82
C TRP A 84 8.77 3.77 8.39
N ARG A 85 7.80 4.42 7.74
CA ARG A 85 7.12 5.61 8.24
C ARG A 85 5.62 5.51 7.94
N ARG A 86 4.80 5.92 8.91
CA ARG A 86 3.35 5.93 8.72
C ARG A 86 2.94 6.96 7.67
N PHE A 87 2.07 6.56 6.74
CA PHE A 87 1.45 7.49 5.81
C PHE A 87 0.35 8.30 6.52
N ILE A 88 0.49 9.62 6.53
CA ILE A 88 -0.45 10.54 7.20
C ILE A 88 -1.36 11.20 6.17
N GLY A 89 -2.63 11.40 6.53
CA GLY A 89 -3.63 12.07 5.69
C GLY A 89 -4.43 11.15 4.77
N PHE A 90 -4.09 9.86 4.73
CA PHE A 90 -4.82 8.85 3.96
C PHE A 90 -4.77 7.50 4.70
N GLY A 91 -5.93 7.05 5.20
CA GLY A 91 -6.05 5.78 5.90
C GLY A 91 -6.26 4.65 4.91
N VAL A 92 -5.19 3.95 4.55
CA VAL A 92 -5.26 2.76 3.69
C VAL A 92 -4.94 1.53 4.52
N ALA A 93 -5.69 0.47 4.26
CA ALA A 93 -5.36 -0.86 4.73
C ALA A 93 -5.40 -1.82 3.53
N ARG A 94 -4.48 -2.78 3.51
CA ARG A 94 -4.53 -3.88 2.57
C ARG A 94 -5.44 -4.97 3.13
N GLY A 95 -6.36 -5.44 2.32
CA GLY A 95 -7.27 -6.54 2.65
C GLY A 95 -7.14 -7.65 1.63
N PHE A 96 -7.29 -8.89 2.08
CA PHE A 96 -7.18 -10.07 1.23
C PHE A 96 -8.51 -10.83 1.25
N ALA A 97 -8.93 -11.30 0.08
CA ALA A 97 -10.10 -12.13 -0.06
C ALA A 97 -9.68 -13.45 -0.69
N LEU A 98 -10.01 -14.57 -0.04
CA LEU A 98 -9.91 -15.88 -0.66
C LEU A 98 -11.16 -16.09 -1.51
N VAL A 99 -10.97 -16.31 -2.82
CA VAL A 99 -12.04 -16.54 -3.77
C VAL A 99 -11.85 -17.92 -4.40
N GLY A 100 -12.94 -18.66 -4.54
CA GLY A 100 -12.97 -19.96 -5.19
C GLY A 100 -14.34 -20.21 -5.80
N ASP A 101 -14.46 -21.23 -6.66
CA ASP A 101 -15.70 -21.54 -7.38
C ASP A 101 -16.85 -22.01 -6.46
N SER A 102 -16.51 -22.47 -5.26
CA SER A 102 -17.43 -23.00 -4.25
C SER A 102 -17.19 -22.31 -2.91
N GLU A 103 -18.24 -21.71 -2.33
CA GLU A 103 -18.18 -21.11 -0.99
C GLU A 103 -17.79 -22.15 0.07
N ASN A 104 -18.23 -23.40 -0.08
CA ASN A 104 -17.87 -24.48 0.83
C ASN A 104 -16.39 -24.83 0.76
N ASP A 105 -15.78 -24.76 -0.42
CA ASP A 105 -14.35 -25.05 -0.60
C ASP A 105 -13.52 -23.92 -0.02
N VAL A 106 -13.91 -22.66 -0.25
CA VAL A 106 -13.31 -21.49 0.40
C VAL A 106 -13.38 -21.62 1.92
N ALA A 107 -14.55 -21.93 2.48
CA ALA A 107 -14.72 -22.12 3.91
C ALA A 107 -13.85 -23.28 4.45
N THR A 108 -13.72 -24.38 3.70
CA THR A 108 -12.87 -25.50 4.07
C THR A 108 -11.40 -25.09 4.14
N VAL A 109 -10.91 -24.32 3.16
CA VAL A 109 -9.52 -23.81 3.16
C VAL A 109 -9.30 -22.80 4.30
N VAL A 110 -10.21 -21.85 4.50
CA VAL A 110 -10.11 -20.88 5.60
C VAL A 110 -10.08 -21.59 6.96
N ASN A 111 -10.93 -22.60 7.17
CA ASN A 111 -10.94 -23.36 8.41
C ASN A 111 -9.68 -24.21 8.61
N ALA A 112 -9.04 -24.66 7.53
CA ALA A 112 -7.87 -25.52 7.61
C ALA A 112 -6.56 -24.75 7.79
N VAL A 113 -6.40 -23.60 7.12
CA VAL A 113 -5.12 -22.85 7.03
C VAL A 113 -5.29 -21.33 7.03
N GLY A 114 -6.44 -20.82 7.43
CA GLY A 114 -6.76 -19.39 7.33
C GLY A 114 -5.79 -18.51 8.11
N ASP A 115 -5.40 -18.93 9.32
CA ASP A 115 -4.50 -18.16 10.16
C ASP A 115 -3.07 -18.14 9.60
N GLU A 116 -2.60 -19.25 9.04
CA GLU A 116 -1.30 -19.33 8.37
C GLU A 116 -1.26 -18.47 7.10
N LEU A 117 -2.33 -18.50 6.30
CA LEU A 117 -2.48 -17.63 5.14
C LEU A 117 -2.50 -16.15 5.55
N ALA A 118 -3.27 -15.80 6.58
CA ALA A 118 -3.33 -14.44 7.08
C ALA A 118 -1.96 -13.99 7.59
N ALA A 119 -1.27 -14.80 8.39
CA ALA A 119 0.07 -14.48 8.90
C ALA A 119 1.09 -14.29 7.78
N ALA A 120 1.08 -15.17 6.75
CA ALA A 120 1.96 -15.06 5.59
C ALA A 120 1.71 -13.79 4.75
N LEU A 121 0.49 -13.25 4.80
CA LEU A 121 0.10 -12.01 4.12
C LEU A 121 0.21 -10.76 5.04
N GLY A 122 0.71 -10.92 6.28
CA GLY A 122 0.75 -9.84 7.26
C GLY A 122 -0.65 -9.34 7.68
N ALA A 123 -1.66 -10.19 7.57
CA ALA A 123 -3.07 -9.92 7.84
C ALA A 123 -3.57 -10.74 9.05
N HIS A 124 -4.86 -10.54 9.38
CA HIS A 124 -5.57 -11.33 10.37
C HIS A 124 -6.89 -11.83 9.77
N VAL A 125 -7.24 -13.09 10.04
CA VAL A 125 -8.53 -13.64 9.63
C VAL A 125 -9.64 -12.83 10.29
N ARG A 126 -10.57 -12.32 9.47
CA ARG A 126 -11.83 -11.78 9.97
C ARG A 126 -12.87 -12.88 9.88
N VAL A 127 -13.32 -13.37 11.02
CA VAL A 127 -14.56 -14.14 11.07
C VAL A 127 -15.68 -13.15 10.77
N SER A 128 -16.40 -13.35 9.67
CA SER A 128 -17.63 -12.60 9.41
C SER A 128 -18.61 -12.92 10.53
N GLY A 129 -18.62 -12.09 11.57
CA GLY A 129 -19.69 -12.07 12.56
C GLY A 129 -20.97 -11.60 11.86
N ASP A 130 -22.07 -12.28 12.18
CA ASP A 130 -23.45 -11.93 11.85
C ASP A 130 -23.69 -10.43 11.72
N GLY A 131 -24.50 -10.06 10.72
CA GLY A 131 -25.38 -8.90 10.71
C GLY A 131 -24.82 -7.57 11.23
N MET A 132 -24.62 -6.62 10.31
CA MET A 132 -24.78 -5.20 10.59
C MET A 132 -26.06 -4.93 11.41
N GLU A 133 -25.95 -4.82 12.73
CA GLU A 133 -26.90 -4.05 13.53
C GLU A 133 -26.39 -2.61 13.46
N ALA A 134 -27.04 -1.81 12.62
CA ALA A 134 -26.77 -0.39 12.48
C ALA A 134 -26.99 0.28 13.85
N ASP A 135 -25.98 1.03 14.31
CA ASP A 135 -26.15 2.00 15.39
C ASP A 135 -27.06 3.13 14.88
N PRO A 136 -28.27 3.33 15.44
CA PRO A 136 -29.18 4.35 14.95
C PRO A 136 -28.85 5.77 15.43
N ASP A 137 -27.77 6.01 16.19
CA ASP A 137 -27.47 7.33 16.77
C ASP A 137 -25.97 7.73 16.76
N ALA A 138 -25.33 7.73 15.57
CA ALA A 138 -24.00 8.35 15.38
C ALA A 138 -23.98 9.41 14.27
#